data_AF-A0A8F5ZH37-F1
#
_entry.id   AF-A0A8F5ZH37-F1
#
_cell.length_a   1.000
_cell.length_b   1.000
_cell.length_c   1.000
_cell.angle_alpha   90.00
_cell.angle_beta   90.00
_cell.angle_gamma   90.00
#
_symmetry.space_group_name_H-M   'P 1'
#
loop_
_entity.id
_entity.type
_entity.pdbx_description
1 polymer ?
#
loop_
_entity_poly.entity_id
_entity_poly.type
_entity_poly.pdbx_seq_one_letter_code
_entity_poly.pdbx_strand_id
1 'polypeptide(L)'
;MINAIKTEKTLSLRCNHCGAPLEIQNRELELIRCSSCGTTQKLVDAHAFLEQIMGQVYAWVKTSLPTGFELSGTEKVDPVARHTIFTTHVKPSIESEYSHLFFNAQRIMAQPLMSLPFKTSSDILSQDDPVKVFEFNAKINSIKPLIFDKEDSVCIKDMDSLSLCFAYILNNIRLFTKDAPEKYELMASNYFTASESMKNSEKFKSLHLRFSGLSKISLSVHFLMNRNCFEAKRIIEEGIVLLEEGNKTLGTERNLALMGQAILKELTVAKVIKKMILASDEDPSGDPLNTLAIIEKLMKELQTHEKYDSGYWKGTFKDTERYHQIFSMFEKIRRSQNGRGKIRFHPGTGSYLIPFWVIDLPYSFKTGFFLNKKGCETRDTIFVSSTFPTDPDSLNSRPFCVLTDVFSKDTNIGSLGGILSGLFATEKSISCGNNILQEIARSTSLKIVGNKKVIPPLTSKKQVEKMVHFYIHSMLEKNPDISRKFGLSAPKITGLIFIPGELQGNEFRLNLDIGDLKPRSIGDVSKLQYLAM
;
A
#
# COMPACT_ATOMS: atom_id res chain seq x y z
N MET A 1 6.83 51.27 -5.99
CA MET A 1 7.13 50.08 -6.83
C MET A 1 6.77 48.74 -6.17
N ILE A 2 7.10 48.47 -4.89
CA ILE A 2 6.86 47.15 -4.25
C ILE A 2 5.39 46.88 -3.86
N ASN A 3 4.52 47.90 -3.85
CA ASN A 3 3.18 47.78 -3.25
C ASN A 3 2.08 47.21 -4.17
N ALA A 4 2.26 47.14 -5.49
CA ALA A 4 1.19 46.71 -6.40
C ALA A 4 1.13 45.19 -6.65
N ILE A 5 2.19 44.45 -6.35
CA ILE A 5 2.24 42.97 -6.46
C ILE A 5 1.80 42.29 -5.15
N LYS A 6 1.39 43.08 -4.16
CA LYS A 6 1.02 42.63 -2.81
C LYS A 6 -0.43 42.17 -2.73
N THR A 7 -0.75 40.96 -3.19
CA THR A 7 -1.94 40.27 -2.66
C THR A 7 -1.53 39.47 -1.43
N GLU A 8 -2.38 39.36 -0.41
CA GLU A 8 -2.07 38.69 0.87
C GLU A 8 -1.46 37.27 0.71
N LYS A 9 -1.78 36.58 -0.39
CA LYS A 9 -1.23 35.24 -0.71
C LYS A 9 0.17 35.25 -1.34
N THR A 10 0.61 36.34 -2.00
CA THR A 10 1.95 36.46 -2.60
C THR A 10 3.01 36.95 -1.61
N LEU A 11 2.61 37.44 -0.43
CA LEU A 11 3.47 38.08 0.57
C LEU A 11 3.77 37.26 1.83
N SER A 12 3.21 36.05 1.95
CA SER A 12 3.49 35.22 3.10
C SER A 12 4.95 34.77 3.09
N LEU A 13 5.56 34.74 4.28
CA LEU A 13 6.86 34.09 4.47
C LEU A 13 6.83 32.67 3.92
N ARG A 14 7.96 32.20 3.39
CA ARG A 14 8.06 30.91 2.71
C ARG A 14 9.12 30.03 3.38
N CYS A 15 8.87 28.72 3.40
CA CYS A 15 9.85 27.75 3.82
C CYS A 15 10.96 27.64 2.76
N ASN A 16 12.22 27.88 3.13
CA ASN A 16 13.35 27.79 2.20
C ASN A 16 13.62 26.35 1.73
N HIS A 17 13.12 25.34 2.44
CA HIS A 17 13.29 23.92 2.10
C HIS A 17 12.23 23.38 1.14
N CYS A 18 11.01 23.93 1.17
CA CYS A 18 9.89 23.36 0.40
C CYS A 18 9.02 24.38 -0.33
N GLY A 19 9.26 25.68 -0.16
CA GLY A 19 8.53 26.77 -0.82
C GLY A 19 7.12 27.03 -0.26
N ALA A 20 6.64 26.21 0.68
CA ALA A 20 5.31 26.39 1.25
C ALA A 20 5.22 27.68 2.08
N PRO A 21 4.04 28.34 2.13
CA PRO A 21 3.77 29.41 3.07
C PRO A 21 4.05 29.00 4.52
N LEU A 22 4.52 29.94 5.34
CA LEU A 22 4.69 29.77 6.77
C LEU A 22 3.58 30.52 7.53
N GLU A 23 3.06 29.88 8.56
CA GLU A 23 2.10 30.49 9.49
C GLU A 23 2.85 31.07 10.69
N ILE A 24 2.90 32.41 10.80
CA ILE A 24 3.53 33.08 11.93
C ILE A 24 2.51 33.18 13.06
N GLN A 25 2.59 32.28 14.04
CA GLN A 25 1.71 32.32 15.22
C GLN A 25 2.22 33.32 16.28
N ASN A 26 3.54 33.53 16.38
CA ASN A 26 4.15 34.53 17.24
C ASN A 26 5.36 35.18 16.54
N ARG A 27 5.34 36.52 16.40
CA ARG A 27 6.39 37.30 15.73
C ARG A 27 7.66 37.45 16.58
N GLU A 28 7.61 37.09 17.85
CA GLU A 28 8.75 37.14 18.78
C GLU A 28 9.65 35.90 18.69
N LEU A 29 9.20 34.84 18.00
CA LEU A 29 9.99 33.61 17.86
C LEU A 29 11.05 33.76 16.76
N GLU A 30 12.32 33.51 17.11
CA GLU A 30 13.42 33.49 16.14
C GLU A 30 13.35 32.28 15.19
N LEU A 31 12.67 31.21 15.60
CA LEU A 31 12.53 29.96 14.87
C LEU A 31 11.07 29.68 14.52
N ILE A 32 10.85 29.18 13.31
CA ILE A 32 9.53 28.80 12.81
C ILE A 32 9.57 27.38 12.23
N ARG A 33 8.59 26.55 12.61
CA ARG A 33 8.43 25.18 12.07
C ARG A 33 7.44 25.20 10.91
N CYS A 34 7.85 24.68 9.76
CA CYS A 34 6.99 24.57 8.59
C CYS A 34 5.94 23.46 8.76
N SER A 35 4.65 23.80 8.63
CA SER A 35 3.53 22.87 8.69
C SER A 35 3.46 21.89 7.50
N SER A 36 4.16 22.19 6.40
CA SER A 36 4.17 21.34 5.20
C SER A 36 5.27 20.29 5.18
N CYS A 37 6.48 20.62 5.61
CA CYS A 37 7.63 19.70 5.55
C CYS A 37 8.20 19.34 6.92
N GLY A 38 7.76 20.02 7.98
CA GLY A 38 8.20 19.80 9.36
C GLY A 38 9.54 20.47 9.71
N THR A 39 10.24 21.07 8.74
CA THR A 39 11.54 21.70 8.98
C THR A 39 11.41 22.96 9.83
N THR A 40 12.29 23.09 10.82
CA THR A 40 12.47 24.31 11.61
C THR A 40 13.58 25.16 11.00
N GLN A 41 13.30 26.44 10.77
CA GLN A 41 14.26 27.40 10.19
C GLN A 41 14.21 28.74 10.94
N LYS A 42 15.24 29.56 10.78
CA LYS A 42 15.23 30.91 11.36
C LYS A 42 14.30 31.83 10.57
N LEU A 43 13.66 32.75 11.26
CA LEU A 43 12.77 33.74 10.65
C LEU A 43 13.53 34.61 9.63
N VAL A 44 14.77 34.98 9.93
CA VAL A 44 15.66 35.74 9.03
C VAL A 44 15.93 35.01 7.72
N ASP A 45 16.12 33.69 7.75
CA ASP A 45 16.36 32.88 6.54
C ASP A 45 15.10 32.81 5.67
N ALA A 46 13.93 32.74 6.30
CA ALA A 46 12.64 32.77 5.61
C ALA A 46 12.39 34.12 4.91
N HIS A 47 12.78 35.23 5.54
CA HIS A 47 12.71 36.57 4.95
C HIS A 47 13.64 36.71 3.75
N ALA A 48 14.91 36.33 3.90
CA ALA A 48 15.89 36.39 2.82
C ALA A 48 15.44 35.53 1.61
N PHE A 49 14.89 34.35 1.88
CA PHE A 49 14.35 33.50 0.84
C PHE A 49 13.12 34.10 0.13
N LEU A 50 12.22 34.75 0.87
CA LEU A 50 11.08 35.47 0.28
C LEU A 50 11.56 36.58 -0.65
N GLU A 51 12.56 37.37 -0.24
CA GLU A 51 13.16 38.42 -1.08
C GLU A 51 13.75 37.85 -2.37
N GLN A 52 14.42 36.69 -2.30
CA GLN A 52 14.94 36.00 -3.47
C GLN A 52 13.82 35.57 -4.43
N ILE A 53 12.76 34.94 -3.93
CA ILE A 53 11.60 34.52 -4.76
C ILE A 53 10.94 35.76 -5.39
N MET A 54 10.74 36.81 -4.60
CA MET A 54 10.19 38.07 -5.12
C MET A 54 11.10 38.60 -6.23
N GLY A 55 12.41 38.69 -6.02
CA GLY A 55 13.35 39.12 -7.07
C GLY A 55 13.19 38.35 -8.38
N GLN A 56 13.03 37.03 -8.31
CA GLN A 56 12.81 36.17 -9.47
C GLN A 56 11.46 36.43 -10.15
N VAL A 57 10.37 36.55 -9.38
CA VAL A 57 9.03 36.85 -9.93
C VAL A 57 9.01 38.24 -10.57
N TYR A 58 9.60 39.24 -9.94
CA TYR A 58 9.70 40.60 -10.48
C TYR A 58 10.53 40.65 -11.76
N ALA A 59 11.65 39.93 -11.80
CA ALA A 59 12.47 39.83 -13.02
C ALA A 59 11.68 39.20 -14.16
N TRP A 60 10.95 38.11 -13.89
CA TRP A 60 10.10 37.45 -14.87
C TRP A 60 8.96 38.35 -15.36
N VAL A 61 8.26 39.04 -14.46
CA VAL A 61 7.21 40.01 -14.82
C VAL A 61 7.78 41.09 -15.75
N LYS A 62 8.96 41.63 -15.44
CA LYS A 62 9.58 42.70 -16.24
C LYS A 62 9.96 42.22 -17.64
N THR A 63 10.40 40.96 -17.79
CA THR A 63 10.69 40.38 -19.11
C THR A 63 9.44 40.04 -19.92
N SER A 64 8.33 39.75 -19.23
CA SER A 64 7.06 39.37 -19.84
C SER A 64 6.15 40.55 -20.18
N LEU A 65 6.53 41.78 -19.84
CA LEU A 65 5.77 43.00 -20.11
C LEU A 65 6.47 43.89 -21.14
N PRO A 66 5.72 44.61 -21.98
CA PRO A 66 6.29 45.61 -22.89
C PRO A 66 7.09 46.67 -22.13
N THR A 67 8.16 47.15 -22.75
CA THR A 67 9.00 48.23 -22.22
C THR A 67 8.14 49.47 -21.90
N GLY A 68 8.24 49.97 -20.67
CA GLY A 68 7.48 51.15 -20.19
C GLY A 68 6.13 50.84 -19.55
N PHE A 69 5.70 49.58 -19.50
CA PHE A 69 4.50 49.16 -18.80
C PHE A 69 4.76 48.82 -17.34
N GLU A 70 3.94 49.33 -16.41
CA GLU A 70 4.02 49.03 -14.98
C GLU A 70 2.73 48.39 -14.43
N LEU A 71 2.86 47.27 -13.71
CA LEU A 71 1.74 46.63 -13.01
C LEU A 71 1.09 47.51 -11.93
N SER A 72 1.81 48.53 -11.41
CA SER A 72 1.23 49.50 -10.46
C SER A 72 0.15 50.38 -11.08
N GLY A 73 0.13 50.53 -12.40
CA GLY A 73 -0.82 51.37 -13.13
C GLY A 73 -1.93 50.61 -13.81
N THR A 74 -2.03 49.28 -13.65
CA THR A 74 -2.88 48.41 -14.50
C THR A 74 -4.37 48.76 -14.48
N GLU A 75 -4.87 49.35 -13.40
CA GLU A 75 -6.27 49.83 -13.28
C GLU A 75 -6.53 51.11 -14.10
N LYS A 76 -5.49 51.84 -14.48
CA LYS A 76 -5.55 53.07 -15.28
C LYS A 76 -5.32 52.82 -16.77
N VAL A 77 -5.03 51.57 -17.15
CA VAL A 77 -4.81 51.16 -18.53
C VAL A 77 -6.14 50.75 -19.15
N ASP A 78 -6.36 51.15 -20.40
CA ASP A 78 -7.53 50.75 -21.17
C ASP A 78 -7.70 49.20 -21.17
N PRO A 79 -8.92 48.68 -20.94
CA PRO A 79 -9.16 47.25 -20.90
C PRO A 79 -8.73 46.46 -22.13
N VAL A 80 -8.86 47.03 -23.34
CA VAL A 80 -8.45 46.37 -24.58
C VAL A 80 -6.92 46.30 -24.62
N ALA A 81 -6.24 47.39 -24.30
CA ALA A 81 -4.78 47.41 -24.22
C ALA A 81 -4.25 46.42 -23.18
N ARG A 82 -4.89 46.34 -22.01
CA ARG A 82 -4.56 45.38 -20.95
C ARG A 82 -4.73 43.92 -21.42
N HIS A 83 -5.84 43.61 -22.09
CA HIS A 83 -6.08 42.27 -22.63
C HIS A 83 -5.09 41.92 -23.77
N THR A 84 -4.77 42.86 -24.67
CA THR A 84 -3.74 42.67 -25.70
C THR A 84 -2.36 42.39 -25.11
N ILE A 85 -1.98 43.11 -24.06
CA ILE A 85 -0.70 42.89 -23.36
C ILE A 85 -0.67 41.49 -22.74
N PHE A 86 -1.75 41.10 -22.06
CA PHE A 86 -1.85 39.78 -21.46
C PHE A 86 -1.75 38.67 -22.52
N THR A 87 -2.59 38.72 -23.55
CA THR A 87 -2.67 37.68 -24.58
C THR A 87 -1.41 37.56 -25.44
N THR A 88 -0.74 38.68 -25.73
CA THR A 88 0.42 38.68 -26.63
C THR A 88 1.74 38.39 -25.92
N HIS A 89 1.91 38.88 -24.68
CA HIS A 89 3.20 38.82 -24.00
C HIS A 89 3.23 37.89 -22.78
N VAL A 90 2.14 37.80 -22.03
CA VAL A 90 2.13 37.08 -20.74
C VAL A 90 1.60 35.65 -20.89
N LYS A 91 0.44 35.50 -21.52
CA LYS A 91 -0.27 34.21 -21.68
C LYS A 91 0.60 33.14 -22.35
N PRO A 92 1.33 33.39 -23.45
CA PRO A 92 2.14 32.36 -24.10
C PRO A 92 3.26 31.81 -23.21
N SER A 93 3.91 32.67 -22.40
CA SER A 93 4.97 32.26 -21.48
C SER A 93 4.42 31.37 -20.35
N ILE A 94 3.27 31.74 -19.79
CA ILE A 94 2.66 30.97 -18.70
C ILE A 94 2.09 29.66 -19.20
N GLU A 95 1.44 29.64 -20.37
CA GLU A 95 0.89 28.42 -20.96
C GLU A 95 1.98 27.38 -21.27
N SER A 96 3.16 27.82 -21.71
CA SER A 96 4.30 26.93 -21.95
C SER A 96 4.79 26.28 -20.64
N GLU A 97 5.06 27.07 -19.60
CA GLU A 97 5.51 26.56 -18.29
C GLU A 97 4.42 25.70 -17.63
N TYR A 98 3.15 26.12 -17.73
CA TYR A 98 2.00 25.37 -17.25
C TYR A 98 1.82 24.03 -17.94
N SER A 99 2.02 23.93 -19.25
CA SER A 99 1.85 22.68 -20.00
C SER A 99 2.82 21.60 -19.51
N HIS A 100 4.06 21.99 -19.22
CA HIS A 100 5.06 21.09 -18.64
C HIS A 100 4.66 20.66 -17.21
N LEU A 101 4.24 21.62 -16.38
CA LEU A 101 3.76 21.36 -15.03
C LEU A 101 2.53 20.43 -15.03
N PHE A 102 1.58 20.67 -15.92
CA PHE A 102 0.35 19.89 -16.07
C PHE A 102 0.67 18.43 -16.40
N PHE A 103 1.56 18.20 -17.37
CA PHE A 103 2.00 16.85 -17.74
C PHE A 103 2.66 16.12 -16.56
N ASN A 104 3.55 16.80 -15.83
CA ASN A 104 4.23 16.21 -14.67
C ASN A 104 3.25 15.94 -13.52
N ALA A 105 2.33 16.86 -13.25
CA ALA A 105 1.27 16.69 -12.27
C ALA A 105 0.41 15.47 -12.58
N GLN A 106 -0.03 15.30 -13.84
CA GLN A 106 -0.78 14.11 -14.25
C GLN A 106 0.03 12.83 -14.04
N ARG A 107 1.30 12.80 -14.46
CA ARG A 107 2.17 11.63 -14.29
C ARG A 107 2.32 11.20 -12.83
N ILE A 108 2.51 12.17 -11.93
CA ILE A 108 2.65 11.93 -10.50
C ILE A 108 1.32 11.50 -9.88
N MET A 109 0.23 12.22 -10.17
CA MET A 109 -1.10 11.91 -9.66
C MET A 109 -1.65 10.59 -10.23
N ALA A 110 -1.11 10.07 -11.34
CA ALA A 110 -1.39 8.73 -11.85
C ALA A 110 -0.90 7.59 -10.94
N GLN A 111 -0.05 7.91 -9.96
CA GLN A 111 0.50 6.95 -9.02
C GLN A 111 -0.27 6.98 -7.69
N PRO A 112 -0.26 5.88 -6.89
CA PRO A 112 -0.82 5.89 -5.55
C PRO A 112 -0.03 6.84 -4.66
N LEU A 113 -0.70 7.80 -4.05
CA LEU A 113 -0.15 8.83 -3.17
C LEU A 113 -0.46 8.49 -1.70
N MET A 114 -0.49 7.21 -1.34
CA MET A 114 -0.56 6.79 0.06
C MET A 114 0.22 5.50 0.25
N SER A 115 1.05 5.48 1.29
CA SER A 115 1.78 4.29 1.72
C SER A 115 1.20 3.76 3.02
N LEU A 116 1.44 2.47 3.29
CA LEU A 116 1.12 1.89 4.59
C LEU A 116 1.97 2.55 5.70
N PRO A 117 1.45 2.56 6.95
CA PRO A 117 2.22 2.96 8.12
C PRO A 117 3.49 2.11 8.29
N PHE A 118 4.52 2.67 8.93
CA PHE A 118 5.81 1.99 9.16
C PHE A 118 6.57 1.57 7.89
N LYS A 119 6.21 2.14 6.74
CA LYS A 119 6.92 1.97 5.47
C LYS A 119 7.45 3.31 5.01
N THR A 120 8.70 3.31 4.56
CA THR A 120 9.26 4.36 3.72
C THR A 120 9.16 3.91 2.26
N SER A 121 8.86 4.84 1.35
CA SER A 121 8.87 4.56 -0.09
C SER A 121 9.66 5.63 -0.83
N SER A 122 10.50 5.17 -1.75
CA SER A 122 11.16 5.98 -2.78
C SER A 122 10.67 5.58 -4.17
N ASP A 123 9.54 4.86 -4.26
CA ASP A 123 9.02 4.34 -5.53
C ASP A 123 8.44 5.46 -6.41
N ILE A 124 8.01 6.56 -5.79
CA ILE A 124 7.51 7.76 -6.45
C ILE A 124 8.68 8.73 -6.61
N LEU A 125 9.27 8.76 -7.80
CA LEU A 125 10.34 9.69 -8.14
C LEU A 125 9.77 10.89 -8.88
N SER A 126 9.87 12.06 -8.25
CA SER A 126 9.69 13.34 -8.94
C SER A 126 11.04 14.02 -9.11
N GLN A 127 11.30 14.57 -10.29
CA GLN A 127 12.43 15.47 -10.54
C GLN A 127 12.04 16.93 -10.30
N ASP A 128 10.74 17.22 -10.13
CA ASP A 128 10.24 18.57 -9.89
C ASP A 128 10.53 19.02 -8.45
N ASP A 129 11.01 20.24 -8.31
CA ASP A 129 11.23 20.89 -7.02
C ASP A 129 9.97 21.67 -6.60
N PRO A 130 9.30 21.34 -5.47
CA PRO A 130 8.16 22.10 -4.98
C PRO A 130 8.44 23.60 -4.86
N VAL A 131 9.68 24.02 -4.53
CA VAL A 131 10.05 25.44 -4.50
C VAL A 131 9.78 26.12 -5.84
N LYS A 132 10.17 25.48 -6.95
CA LYS A 132 9.94 26.00 -8.30
C LYS A 132 8.47 26.02 -8.69
N VAL A 133 7.70 25.04 -8.22
CA VAL A 133 6.25 25.01 -8.45
C VAL A 133 5.54 26.11 -7.65
N PHE A 134 5.96 26.39 -6.40
CA PHE A 134 5.47 27.53 -5.63
C PHE A 134 5.87 28.88 -6.23
N GLU A 135 7.09 29.00 -6.76
CA GLU A 135 7.55 30.19 -7.50
C GLU A 135 6.66 30.44 -8.73
N PHE A 136 6.38 29.40 -9.52
CA PHE A 136 5.46 29.50 -10.66
C PHE A 136 4.04 29.91 -10.22
N ASN A 137 3.52 29.34 -9.14
CA ASN A 137 2.25 29.76 -8.57
C ASN A 137 2.27 31.25 -8.16
N ALA A 138 3.39 31.75 -7.64
CA ALA A 138 3.55 33.18 -7.33
C ALA A 138 3.58 34.05 -8.59
N LYS A 139 4.21 33.59 -9.69
CA LYS A 139 4.16 34.27 -11.00
C LYS A 139 2.70 34.40 -11.48
N ILE A 140 1.92 33.32 -11.44
CA ILE A 140 0.49 33.33 -11.81
C ILE A 140 -0.29 34.34 -10.96
N ASN A 141 -0.04 34.40 -9.65
CA ASN A 141 -0.73 35.35 -8.79
C ASN A 141 -0.35 36.82 -9.07
N SER A 142 0.89 37.08 -9.47
CA SER A 142 1.40 38.43 -9.76
C SER A 142 0.76 39.09 -11.00
N ILE A 143 0.28 38.28 -11.95
CA ILE A 143 -0.32 38.76 -13.21
C ILE A 143 -1.85 38.84 -13.17
N LYS A 144 -2.49 38.45 -12.06
CA LYS A 144 -3.96 38.59 -11.90
C LYS A 144 -4.48 40.00 -12.21
N PRO A 145 -3.76 41.09 -11.87
CA PRO A 145 -4.15 42.44 -12.26
C PRO A 145 -4.12 42.74 -13.76
N LEU A 146 -3.68 41.82 -14.64
CA LEU A 146 -3.73 41.97 -16.09
C LEU A 146 -4.94 41.29 -16.72
N ILE A 147 -5.60 40.37 -16.01
CA ILE A 147 -6.70 39.58 -16.56
C ILE A 147 -7.97 40.43 -16.62
N PHE A 148 -8.62 40.51 -17.78
CA PHE A 148 -9.81 41.36 -17.95
C PHE A 148 -11.06 40.56 -18.29
N ASP A 149 -10.94 39.55 -19.15
CA ASP A 149 -12.05 38.72 -19.62
C ASP A 149 -12.29 37.49 -18.74
N LYS A 150 -13.49 36.93 -18.87
CA LYS A 150 -13.95 35.79 -18.06
C LYS A 150 -13.21 34.50 -18.42
N GLU A 151 -12.85 34.30 -19.68
CA GLU A 151 -12.21 33.08 -20.15
C GLU A 151 -10.78 32.98 -19.58
N ASP A 152 -9.99 34.04 -19.71
CA ASP A 152 -8.65 34.11 -19.13
C ASP A 152 -8.69 34.04 -17.60
N SER A 153 -9.71 34.61 -16.95
CA SER A 153 -9.91 34.49 -15.50
C SER A 153 -10.12 33.04 -15.05
N VAL A 154 -10.92 32.27 -15.79
CA VAL A 154 -11.12 30.84 -15.53
C VAL A 154 -9.82 30.07 -15.79
N CYS A 155 -9.14 30.35 -16.91
CA CYS A 155 -7.88 29.69 -17.27
C CYS A 155 -6.80 29.90 -16.20
N ILE A 156 -6.57 31.14 -15.77
CA ILE A 156 -5.59 31.46 -14.72
C ILE A 156 -6.00 30.87 -13.37
N LYS A 157 -7.29 30.84 -13.03
CA LYS A 157 -7.77 30.19 -11.81
C LYS A 157 -7.46 28.68 -11.82
N ASP A 158 -7.64 28.01 -12.95
CA ASP A 158 -7.27 26.59 -13.11
C ASP A 158 -5.77 26.39 -12.93
N MET A 159 -4.94 27.25 -13.53
CA MET A 159 -3.48 27.18 -13.42
C MET A 159 -3.01 27.42 -11.98
N ASP A 160 -3.58 28.41 -11.28
CA ASP A 160 -3.33 28.71 -9.86
C ASP A 160 -3.70 27.49 -8.98
N SER A 161 -4.87 26.92 -9.21
CA SER A 161 -5.39 25.79 -8.44
C SER A 161 -4.53 24.54 -8.59
N LEU A 162 -4.14 24.19 -9.84
CA LEU A 162 -3.32 23.02 -10.12
C LEU A 162 -1.87 23.18 -9.69
N SER A 163 -1.24 24.32 -9.96
CA SER A 163 0.14 24.57 -9.53
C SER A 163 0.27 24.49 -8.01
N LEU A 164 -0.67 25.12 -7.28
CA LEU A 164 -0.67 25.07 -5.82
C LEU A 164 -0.88 23.64 -5.31
N CYS A 165 -1.87 22.93 -5.85
CA CYS A 165 -2.11 21.52 -5.53
C CYS A 165 -0.85 20.69 -5.74
N PHE A 166 -0.25 20.78 -6.93
CA PHE A 166 0.90 19.96 -7.30
C PHE A 166 2.10 20.22 -6.39
N ALA A 167 2.36 21.47 -6.00
CA ALA A 167 3.42 21.81 -5.06
C ALA A 167 3.25 21.10 -3.70
N TYR A 168 2.04 21.06 -3.15
CA TYR A 168 1.75 20.33 -1.90
C TYR A 168 1.85 18.80 -2.07
N ILE A 169 1.48 18.26 -3.24
CA ILE A 169 1.68 16.83 -3.53
C ILE A 169 3.17 16.48 -3.57
N LEU A 170 4.01 17.33 -4.17
CA LEU A 170 5.47 17.14 -4.16
C LEU A 170 6.05 17.18 -2.74
N ASN A 171 5.52 18.04 -1.86
CA ASN A 171 5.88 18.01 -0.44
C ASN A 171 5.56 16.67 0.23
N ASN A 172 4.39 16.08 -0.07
CA ASN A 172 4.05 14.75 0.43
C ASN A 172 4.94 13.64 -0.11
N ILE A 173 5.35 13.72 -1.37
CA ILE A 173 6.30 12.77 -1.95
C ILE A 173 7.63 12.79 -1.18
N ARG A 174 8.12 13.99 -0.82
CA ARG A 174 9.31 14.12 0.03
C ARG A 174 9.10 13.58 1.46
N LEU A 175 7.88 13.55 1.97
CA LEU A 175 7.57 12.98 3.29
C LEU A 175 7.54 11.45 3.28
N PHE A 176 7.27 10.78 2.15
CA PHE A 176 7.26 9.30 2.07
C PHE A 176 8.61 8.66 2.41
N THR A 177 9.72 9.38 2.22
CA THR A 177 11.07 8.89 2.52
C THR A 177 11.44 9.06 3.99
N LYS A 178 10.68 9.84 4.78
CA LYS A 178 10.94 10.05 6.21
C LYS A 178 10.40 8.87 7.03
N ASP A 179 11.19 8.40 7.99
CA ASP A 179 10.77 7.39 8.97
C ASP A 179 10.47 8.06 10.32
N ALA A 180 9.37 8.81 10.39
CA ALA A 180 9.00 9.56 11.58
C ALA A 180 7.46 9.67 11.71
N PRO A 181 6.85 9.41 12.88
CA PRO A 181 5.39 9.42 13.06
C PRO A 181 4.72 10.77 12.75
N GLU A 182 5.39 11.89 13.02
CA GLU A 182 4.87 13.24 12.77
C GLU A 182 4.61 13.51 11.28
N LYS A 183 5.19 12.71 10.38
CA LYS A 183 4.97 12.87 8.93
C LYS A 183 3.50 12.75 8.55
N TYR A 184 2.70 11.95 9.27
CA TYR A 184 1.29 11.73 8.93
C TYR A 184 0.43 12.97 9.16
N GLU A 185 0.76 13.80 10.15
CA GLU A 185 0.11 15.09 10.38
C GLU A 185 0.45 16.08 9.26
N LEU A 186 1.73 16.20 8.93
CA LEU A 186 2.22 17.05 7.84
C LEU A 186 1.61 16.63 6.50
N MET A 187 1.52 15.32 6.25
CA MET A 187 0.89 14.77 5.06
C MET A 187 -0.60 15.11 4.98
N ALA A 188 -1.32 14.97 6.10
CA ALA A 188 -2.73 15.31 6.19
C ALA A 188 -2.95 16.80 5.86
N SER A 189 -2.11 17.69 6.40
CA SER A 189 -2.15 19.13 6.14
C SER A 189 -1.91 19.45 4.65
N ASN A 190 -0.84 18.92 4.05
CA ASN A 190 -0.55 19.13 2.63
C ASN A 190 -1.68 18.62 1.71
N TYR A 191 -2.25 17.44 1.99
CA TYR A 191 -3.39 16.94 1.21
C TYR A 191 -4.64 17.80 1.39
N PHE A 192 -4.89 18.29 2.60
CA PHE A 192 -5.99 19.20 2.86
C PHE A 192 -5.84 20.50 2.06
N THR A 193 -4.66 21.13 2.09
CA THR A 193 -4.43 22.36 1.32
C THR A 193 -4.49 22.12 -0.19
N ALA A 194 -3.94 21.00 -0.67
CA ALA A 194 -4.06 20.60 -2.08
C ALA A 194 -5.52 20.37 -2.50
N SER A 195 -6.34 19.83 -1.60
CA SER A 195 -7.77 19.63 -1.84
C SER A 195 -8.53 20.96 -1.88
N GLU A 196 -8.28 21.86 -0.93
CA GLU A 196 -8.97 23.15 -0.84
C GLU A 196 -8.63 24.07 -2.03
N SER A 197 -7.45 23.93 -2.63
CA SER A 197 -7.14 24.66 -3.87
C SER A 197 -8.01 24.23 -5.05
N MET A 198 -8.59 23.02 -5.01
CA MET A 198 -9.43 22.45 -6.08
C MET A 198 -10.93 22.53 -5.81
N LYS A 199 -11.35 22.85 -4.58
CA LYS A 199 -12.75 22.77 -4.10
C LYS A 199 -13.78 23.45 -4.99
N ASN A 200 -13.40 24.60 -5.58
CA ASN A 200 -14.28 25.44 -6.38
C ASN A 200 -14.10 25.27 -7.90
N SER A 201 -13.48 24.17 -8.34
CA SER A 201 -13.32 23.83 -9.76
C SER A 201 -14.10 22.57 -10.11
N GLU A 202 -15.11 22.71 -10.99
CA GLU A 202 -15.88 21.57 -11.48
C GLU A 202 -15.02 20.58 -12.28
N LYS A 203 -13.93 21.06 -12.89
CA LYS A 203 -12.98 20.26 -13.67
C LYS A 203 -12.06 19.37 -12.82
N PHE A 204 -11.90 19.72 -11.54
CA PHE A 204 -11.00 19.06 -10.60
C PHE A 204 -11.74 18.49 -9.39
N LYS A 205 -13.04 18.20 -9.52
CA LYS A 205 -13.86 17.70 -8.43
C LYS A 205 -13.35 16.34 -7.93
N SER A 206 -12.93 15.44 -8.83
CA SER A 206 -12.35 14.16 -8.42
C SER A 206 -11.05 14.33 -7.63
N LEU A 207 -10.21 15.32 -7.97
CA LEU A 207 -8.96 15.61 -7.25
C LEU A 207 -9.24 16.18 -5.86
N HIS A 208 -10.21 17.09 -5.74
CA HIS A 208 -10.67 17.59 -4.44
C HIS A 208 -11.11 16.42 -3.54
N LEU A 209 -11.99 15.55 -4.03
CA LEU A 209 -12.46 14.38 -3.27
C LEU A 209 -11.32 13.44 -2.90
N ARG A 210 -10.44 13.12 -3.86
CA ARG A 210 -9.28 12.25 -3.64
C ARG A 210 -8.37 12.81 -2.55
N PHE A 211 -7.95 14.07 -2.65
CA PHE A 211 -7.01 14.66 -1.69
C PHE A 211 -7.66 14.92 -0.32
N SER A 212 -8.95 15.25 -0.28
CA SER A 212 -9.71 15.24 0.99
C SER A 212 -9.69 13.85 1.63
N GLY A 213 -9.89 12.79 0.84
CA GLY A 213 -9.81 11.40 1.31
C GLY A 213 -8.42 11.05 1.84
N LEU A 214 -7.36 11.35 1.09
CA LEU A 214 -5.97 11.11 1.51
C LEU A 214 -5.56 11.91 2.74
N SER A 215 -6.07 13.14 2.90
CA SER A 215 -5.90 13.94 4.11
C SER A 215 -6.48 13.22 5.33
N LYS A 216 -7.73 12.76 5.24
CA LYS A 216 -8.41 12.02 6.29
C LYS A 216 -7.70 10.71 6.62
N ILE A 217 -7.29 9.94 5.62
CA ILE A 217 -6.54 8.69 5.83
C ILE A 217 -5.22 8.99 6.57
N SER A 218 -4.46 10.00 6.16
CA SER A 218 -3.20 10.39 6.85
C SER A 218 -3.47 10.82 8.29
N LEU A 219 -4.51 11.61 8.52
CA LEU A 219 -4.91 12.05 9.86
C LEU A 219 -5.36 10.88 10.76
N SER A 220 -6.03 9.87 10.20
CA SER A 220 -6.39 8.66 10.96
C SER A 220 -5.15 7.89 11.44
N VAL A 221 -4.09 7.85 10.62
CA VAL A 221 -2.81 7.23 11.02
C VAL A 221 -2.18 8.05 12.14
N HIS A 222 -2.17 9.38 12.04
CA HIS A 222 -1.70 10.25 13.13
C HIS A 222 -2.46 9.98 14.44
N PHE A 223 -3.80 9.89 14.41
CA PHE A 223 -4.59 9.56 15.60
C PHE A 223 -4.27 8.17 16.16
N LEU A 224 -4.07 7.17 15.29
CA LEU A 224 -3.63 5.84 15.71
C LEU A 224 -2.28 5.88 16.44
N MET A 225 -1.29 6.61 15.90
CA MET A 225 0.02 6.77 16.55
C MET A 225 -0.07 7.47 17.90
N ASN A 226 -1.07 8.33 18.08
CA ASN A 226 -1.35 9.06 19.33
C ASN A 226 -2.38 8.37 20.24
N ARG A 227 -2.59 7.05 20.08
CA ARG A 227 -3.49 6.21 20.90
C ARG A 227 -4.98 6.57 20.82
N ASN A 228 -5.39 7.42 19.89
CA ASN A 228 -6.78 7.81 19.71
C ASN A 228 -7.48 6.93 18.66
N CYS A 229 -7.69 5.66 19.01
CA CYS A 229 -8.34 4.69 18.11
C CYS A 229 -9.79 5.08 17.77
N PHE A 230 -10.50 5.73 18.70
CA PHE A 230 -11.88 6.18 18.48
C PHE A 230 -11.96 7.19 17.32
N GLU A 231 -11.18 8.26 17.36
CA GLU A 231 -11.15 9.25 16.27
C GLU A 231 -10.54 8.65 15.00
N ALA A 232 -9.50 7.82 15.12
CA ALA A 232 -8.90 7.15 13.97
C ALA A 232 -9.93 6.33 13.18
N LYS A 233 -10.80 5.57 13.85
CA LYS A 233 -11.88 4.77 13.22
C LYS A 233 -12.90 5.63 12.48
N ARG A 234 -13.33 6.75 13.09
CA ARG A 234 -14.31 7.63 12.46
C ARG A 234 -13.72 8.28 11.21
N ILE A 235 -12.51 8.83 11.33
CA ILE A 235 -11.85 9.59 10.27
C ILE A 235 -11.43 8.68 9.09
N ILE A 236 -10.99 7.44 9.33
CA ILE A 236 -10.63 6.52 8.23
C ILE A 236 -11.83 6.19 7.34
N GLU A 237 -13.04 6.07 7.90
CA GLU A 237 -14.26 5.81 7.14
C GLU A 237 -14.64 7.01 6.25
N GLU A 238 -14.57 8.23 6.80
CA GLU A 238 -14.76 9.45 6.00
C GLU A 238 -13.79 9.50 4.81
N GLY A 239 -12.52 9.15 5.05
CA GLY A 239 -11.51 9.11 4.01
C GLY A 239 -11.81 8.08 2.91
N ILE A 240 -12.27 6.88 3.28
CA ILE A 240 -12.67 5.83 2.33
C ILE A 240 -13.85 6.30 1.48
N VAL A 241 -14.89 6.87 2.09
CA VAL A 241 -16.08 7.37 1.37
C VAL A 241 -15.68 8.44 0.34
N LEU A 242 -14.83 9.38 0.72
CA LEU A 242 -14.34 10.43 -0.17
C LEU A 242 -13.52 9.87 -1.35
N LEU A 243 -12.67 8.86 -1.12
CA LEU A 243 -11.93 8.20 -2.20
C LEU A 243 -12.87 7.42 -3.14
N GLU A 244 -13.88 6.73 -2.62
CA GLU A 244 -14.89 6.03 -3.42
C GLU A 244 -15.69 7.00 -4.30
N GLU A 245 -16.11 8.14 -3.73
CA GLU A 245 -16.80 9.20 -4.47
C GLU A 245 -15.90 9.84 -5.53
N GLY A 246 -14.63 10.11 -5.19
CA GLY A 246 -13.61 10.61 -6.12
C GLY A 246 -13.41 9.67 -7.30
N ASN A 247 -13.28 8.36 -7.04
CA ASN A 247 -13.13 7.35 -8.09
C ASN A 247 -14.39 7.27 -8.99
N LYS A 248 -15.58 7.40 -8.42
CA LYS A 248 -16.84 7.45 -9.19
C LYS A 248 -16.90 8.70 -10.08
N THR A 249 -16.44 9.84 -9.58
CA THR A 249 -16.47 11.13 -10.28
C THR A 249 -15.49 11.18 -11.45
N LEU A 250 -14.41 10.39 -11.43
CA LEU A 250 -13.47 10.29 -12.56
C LEU A 250 -14.14 9.94 -13.89
N GLY A 251 -15.26 9.20 -13.87
CA GLY A 251 -15.96 8.81 -15.11
C GLY A 251 -16.45 10.00 -15.94
N THR A 252 -16.62 11.19 -15.33
CA THR A 252 -17.03 12.42 -16.02
C THR A 252 -15.86 13.33 -16.38
N GLU A 253 -14.66 13.07 -15.87
CA GLU A 253 -13.46 13.92 -16.03
C GLU A 253 -12.39 13.20 -16.88
N ARG A 254 -12.58 13.16 -18.21
CA ARG A 254 -11.75 12.38 -19.15
C ARG A 254 -10.24 12.60 -18.99
N ASN A 255 -9.81 13.84 -18.71
CA ASN A 255 -8.40 14.20 -18.56
C ASN A 255 -7.75 13.62 -17.30
N LEU A 256 -8.53 13.07 -16.37
CA LEU A 256 -8.07 12.53 -15.09
C LEU A 256 -8.30 11.02 -14.97
N ALA A 257 -8.93 10.38 -15.97
CA ALA A 257 -9.30 8.96 -15.95
C ALA A 257 -8.11 8.01 -15.67
N LEU A 258 -6.89 8.41 -16.08
CA LEU A 258 -5.65 7.68 -15.83
C LEU A 258 -5.34 7.46 -14.33
N MET A 259 -5.98 8.20 -13.42
CA MET A 259 -5.79 8.12 -11.98
C MET A 259 -6.61 7.01 -11.31
N GLY A 260 -7.60 6.40 -11.98
CA GLY A 260 -8.52 5.45 -11.34
C GLY A 260 -7.82 4.27 -10.68
N GLN A 261 -6.79 3.72 -11.32
CA GLN A 261 -6.00 2.62 -10.74
C GLN A 261 -5.20 3.04 -9.50
N ALA A 262 -4.76 4.30 -9.42
CA ALA A 262 -4.11 4.82 -8.23
C ALA A 262 -5.10 4.94 -7.07
N ILE A 263 -6.29 5.48 -7.31
CA ILE A 263 -7.33 5.62 -6.26
C ILE A 263 -7.77 4.24 -5.74
N LEU A 264 -7.92 3.24 -6.62
CA LEU A 264 -8.24 1.88 -6.19
C LEU A 264 -7.15 1.28 -5.28
N LYS A 265 -5.87 1.52 -5.58
CA LYS A 265 -4.76 1.10 -4.70
C LYS A 265 -4.77 1.86 -3.38
N GLU A 266 -5.04 3.16 -3.39
CA GLU A 266 -5.20 3.98 -2.17
C GLU A 266 -6.36 3.48 -1.31
N LEU A 267 -7.48 3.08 -1.91
CA LEU A 267 -8.59 2.45 -1.21
C LEU A 267 -8.19 1.13 -0.54
N THR A 268 -7.41 0.29 -1.21
CA THR A 268 -6.88 -0.94 -0.58
C THR A 268 -5.96 -0.59 0.58
N VAL A 269 -5.07 0.41 0.43
CA VAL A 269 -4.22 0.90 1.54
C VAL A 269 -5.07 1.41 2.71
N ALA A 270 -6.11 2.22 2.45
CA ALA A 270 -7.02 2.72 3.48
C ALA A 270 -7.75 1.58 4.21
N LYS A 271 -8.18 0.54 3.48
CA LYS A 271 -8.77 -0.67 4.07
C LYS A 271 -7.78 -1.42 4.95
N VAL A 272 -6.51 -1.52 4.57
CA VAL A 272 -5.47 -2.10 5.43
C VAL A 272 -5.27 -1.26 6.71
N ILE A 273 -5.18 0.06 6.59
CA ILE A 273 -5.04 0.97 7.73
C ILE A 273 -6.23 0.82 8.68
N LYS A 274 -7.45 0.76 8.15
CA LYS A 274 -8.66 0.47 8.95
C LYS A 274 -8.52 -0.84 9.73
N LYS A 275 -7.97 -1.91 9.12
CA LYS A 275 -7.73 -3.18 9.82
C LYS A 275 -6.68 -3.06 10.93
N MET A 276 -5.63 -2.25 10.73
CA MET A 276 -4.66 -1.93 11.78
C MET A 276 -5.30 -1.18 12.95
N ILE A 277 -6.14 -0.18 12.67
CA ILE A 277 -6.87 0.58 13.68
C ILE A 277 -7.81 -0.33 14.47
N LEU A 278 -8.63 -1.13 13.78
CA LEU A 278 -9.56 -2.06 14.42
C LEU A 278 -8.84 -3.11 15.27
N ALA A 279 -7.70 -3.61 14.80
CA ALA A 279 -6.89 -4.55 15.56
C ALA A 279 -6.31 -3.92 16.83
N SER A 280 -5.86 -2.66 16.75
CA SER A 280 -5.26 -1.92 17.87
C SER A 280 -6.30 -1.55 18.94
N ASP A 281 -7.52 -1.27 18.53
CA ASP A 281 -8.64 -1.04 19.46
C ASP A 281 -9.10 -2.31 20.19
N GLU A 282 -8.86 -3.48 19.58
CA GLU A 282 -9.19 -4.79 20.16
C GLU A 282 -7.98 -5.40 20.90
N ASP A 283 -7.04 -4.56 21.35
CA ASP A 283 -5.88 -5.01 22.12
C ASP A 283 -6.32 -5.71 23.42
N PRO A 284 -5.89 -6.95 23.70
CA PRO A 284 -6.33 -7.70 24.89
C PRO A 284 -5.93 -7.05 26.23
N SER A 285 -4.88 -6.21 26.24
CA SER A 285 -4.44 -5.47 27.43
C SER A 285 -5.17 -4.15 27.63
N GLY A 286 -5.93 -3.70 26.63
CA GLY A 286 -6.54 -2.36 26.60
C GLY A 286 -5.59 -1.23 26.23
N ASP A 287 -4.30 -1.50 25.97
CA ASP A 287 -3.34 -0.50 25.47
C ASP A 287 -3.07 -0.69 23.96
N PRO A 288 -3.60 0.19 23.10
CA PRO A 288 -3.39 0.11 21.65
C PRO A 288 -1.93 0.11 21.21
N LEU A 289 -1.00 0.63 22.02
CA LEU A 289 0.42 0.63 21.67
C LEU A 289 1.03 -0.76 21.62
N ASN A 290 0.54 -1.71 22.40
CA ASN A 290 1.04 -3.09 22.39
C ASN A 290 0.77 -3.73 21.03
N THR A 291 -0.46 -3.65 20.55
CA THR A 291 -0.80 -4.11 19.20
C THR A 291 -0.10 -3.28 18.12
N LEU A 292 0.05 -1.96 18.28
CA LEU A 292 0.76 -1.12 17.32
C LEU A 292 2.24 -1.52 17.15
N ALA A 293 2.93 -1.82 18.26
CA ALA A 293 4.29 -2.34 18.22
C ALA A 293 4.36 -3.67 17.46
N ILE A 294 3.36 -4.55 17.63
CA ILE A 294 3.30 -5.82 16.90
C ILE A 294 2.98 -5.59 15.41
N ILE A 295 2.14 -4.61 15.07
CA ILE A 295 1.89 -4.18 13.69
C ILE A 295 3.18 -3.69 13.04
N GLU A 296 3.98 -2.87 13.74
CA GLU A 296 5.27 -2.42 13.25
C GLU A 296 6.23 -3.58 12.97
N LYS A 297 6.33 -4.53 13.92
CA LYS A 297 7.13 -5.77 13.74
C LYS A 297 6.70 -6.56 12.51
N LEU A 298 5.39 -6.77 12.37
CA LEU A 298 4.80 -7.46 11.24
C LEU A 298 5.07 -6.71 9.93
N MET A 299 4.88 -5.39 9.90
CA MET A 299 5.16 -4.57 8.72
C MET A 299 6.62 -4.65 8.29
N LYS A 300 7.56 -4.59 9.24
CA LYS A 300 9.00 -4.76 8.96
C LYS A 300 9.28 -6.13 8.34
N GLU A 301 8.72 -7.21 8.87
CA GLU A 301 8.91 -8.54 8.27
C GLU A 301 8.20 -8.68 6.91
N LEU A 302 7.03 -8.08 6.70
CA LEU A 302 6.39 -8.10 5.38
C LEU A 302 7.22 -7.38 4.32
N GLN A 303 7.91 -6.29 4.70
CA GLN A 303 8.85 -5.55 3.85
C GLN A 303 10.14 -6.32 3.55
N THR A 304 10.68 -7.10 4.49
CA THR A 304 11.87 -7.94 4.20
C THR A 304 11.58 -8.94 3.08
N HIS A 305 10.34 -9.46 3.02
CA HIS A 305 9.91 -10.35 1.94
C HIS A 305 9.82 -9.67 0.56
N GLU A 306 9.69 -8.34 0.48
CA GLU A 306 9.69 -7.62 -0.80
C GLU A 306 11.04 -7.73 -1.54
N LYS A 307 12.12 -8.13 -0.85
CA LYS A 307 13.42 -8.43 -1.47
C LYS A 307 13.35 -9.65 -2.40
N TYR A 308 12.41 -10.56 -2.16
CA TYR A 308 12.17 -11.73 -3.02
C TYR A 308 11.31 -11.39 -4.24
N ASP A 309 10.95 -10.14 -4.48
CA ASP A 309 10.08 -9.72 -5.60
C ASP A 309 10.82 -9.71 -6.96
N SER A 310 11.44 -10.83 -7.30
CA SER A 310 12.18 -11.06 -8.55
C SER A 310 11.89 -12.46 -9.11
N GLY A 311 12.29 -12.71 -10.36
CA GLY A 311 12.09 -14.01 -11.01
C GLY A 311 10.65 -14.52 -10.93
N TYR A 312 10.47 -15.76 -10.47
CA TYR A 312 9.16 -16.42 -10.29
C TYR A 312 8.19 -15.63 -9.38
N TRP A 313 8.74 -14.89 -8.41
CA TRP A 313 8.01 -14.18 -7.38
C TRP A 313 7.74 -12.71 -7.71
N LYS A 314 8.20 -12.19 -8.86
CA LYS A 314 8.03 -10.79 -9.28
C LYS A 314 6.58 -10.29 -9.15
N GLY A 315 6.40 -9.11 -8.56
CA GLY A 315 5.11 -8.46 -8.32
C GLY A 315 4.20 -9.14 -7.28
N THR A 316 4.68 -10.17 -6.57
CA THR A 316 3.86 -10.97 -5.65
C THR A 316 3.96 -10.44 -4.22
N PHE A 317 5.16 -10.07 -3.78
CA PHE A 317 5.38 -9.65 -2.39
C PHE A 317 5.05 -8.17 -2.16
N LYS A 318 5.08 -7.36 -3.24
CA LYS A 318 4.70 -5.94 -3.26
C LYS A 318 3.20 -5.69 -3.54
N ASP A 319 2.41 -6.73 -3.72
CA ASP A 319 0.98 -6.64 -4.00
C ASP A 319 0.22 -6.07 -2.78
N THR A 320 -0.43 -4.92 -2.91
CA THR A 320 -1.18 -4.30 -1.80
C THR A 320 -2.29 -5.21 -1.26
N GLU A 321 -2.87 -6.06 -2.12
CA GLU A 321 -3.93 -7.01 -1.70
C GLU A 321 -3.39 -8.06 -0.72
N ARG A 322 -2.08 -8.37 -0.78
CA ARG A 322 -1.41 -9.23 0.21
C ARG A 322 -1.57 -8.67 1.61
N TYR A 323 -1.27 -7.38 1.77
CA TYR A 323 -1.39 -6.69 3.04
C TYR A 323 -2.84 -6.70 3.54
N HIS A 324 -3.81 -6.49 2.65
CA HIS A 324 -5.22 -6.51 3.02
C HIS A 324 -5.65 -7.85 3.61
N GLN A 325 -5.27 -8.97 2.98
CA GLN A 325 -5.61 -10.30 3.49
C GLN A 325 -4.93 -10.61 4.82
N ILE A 326 -3.64 -10.26 4.95
CA ILE A 326 -2.86 -10.49 6.18
C ILE A 326 -3.44 -9.69 7.34
N PHE A 327 -3.67 -8.39 7.18
CA PHE A 327 -4.21 -7.55 8.25
C PHE A 327 -5.68 -7.85 8.56
N SER A 328 -6.45 -8.36 7.60
CA SER A 328 -7.79 -8.88 7.86
C SER A 328 -7.77 -10.13 8.75
N MET A 329 -6.74 -11.00 8.63
CA MET A 329 -6.59 -12.12 9.55
C MET A 329 -6.01 -11.66 10.90
N PHE A 330 -5.06 -10.72 10.90
CA PHE A 330 -4.51 -10.13 12.11
C PHE A 330 -5.60 -9.52 13.00
N GLU A 331 -6.51 -8.73 12.42
CA GLU A 331 -7.69 -8.19 13.12
C GLU A 331 -8.55 -9.32 13.73
N LYS A 332 -8.82 -10.39 12.96
CA LYS A 332 -9.61 -11.53 13.47
C LYS A 332 -8.92 -12.24 14.63
N ILE A 333 -7.60 -12.38 14.59
CA ILE A 333 -6.81 -12.94 15.69
C ILE A 333 -6.97 -12.08 16.93
N ARG A 334 -6.78 -10.75 16.84
CA ARG A 334 -6.94 -9.82 17.97
C ARG A 334 -8.33 -9.86 18.58
N ARG A 335 -9.36 -9.77 17.75
CA ARG A 335 -10.75 -9.93 18.20
C ARG A 335 -10.97 -11.25 18.91
N SER A 336 -10.32 -12.33 18.47
CA SER A 336 -10.44 -13.64 19.10
C SER A 336 -9.68 -13.74 20.43
N GLN A 337 -8.53 -13.11 20.57
CA GLN A 337 -7.81 -13.00 21.84
C GLN A 337 -8.61 -12.17 22.85
N ASN A 338 -9.29 -11.13 22.40
CA ASN A 338 -10.19 -10.30 23.22
C ASN A 338 -11.59 -10.94 23.46
N GLY A 339 -11.79 -12.22 23.10
CA GLY A 339 -13.05 -12.95 23.31
C GLY A 339 -14.23 -12.56 22.41
N ARG A 340 -14.07 -11.59 21.50
CA ARG A 340 -15.13 -11.04 20.61
C ARG A 340 -15.11 -11.62 19.19
N GLY A 341 -14.29 -12.64 18.96
CA GLY A 341 -14.09 -13.27 17.67
C GLY A 341 -13.68 -14.72 17.79
N LYS A 342 -13.77 -15.46 16.67
CA LYS A 342 -13.35 -16.86 16.60
C LYS A 342 -12.44 -17.05 15.39
N ILE A 343 -11.37 -17.83 15.58
CA ILE A 343 -10.54 -18.31 14.48
C ILE A 343 -10.65 -19.84 14.41
N ARG A 344 -10.35 -20.40 13.23
CA ARG A 344 -10.51 -21.84 12.97
C ARG A 344 -9.22 -22.56 13.35
N PHE A 345 -9.25 -23.40 14.38
CA PHE A 345 -8.07 -24.18 14.77
C PHE A 345 -8.39 -25.61 15.16
N HIS A 346 -7.39 -26.49 14.96
CA HIS A 346 -7.46 -27.90 15.32
C HIS A 346 -7.45 -28.08 16.86
N PRO A 347 -8.27 -28.95 17.45
CA PRO A 347 -8.17 -29.24 18.89
C PRO A 347 -6.80 -29.82 19.24
N GLY A 348 -6.24 -29.45 20.39
CA GLY A 348 -4.96 -30.01 20.84
C GLY A 348 -4.23 -29.16 21.87
N THR A 349 -3.25 -29.77 22.52
CA THR A 349 -2.28 -29.11 23.40
C THR A 349 -1.22 -28.36 22.59
N GLY A 350 -0.50 -27.44 23.20
CA GLY A 350 0.47 -26.58 22.52
C GLY A 350 0.28 -25.12 22.88
N SER A 351 1.37 -24.43 23.18
CA SER A 351 1.42 -23.02 23.57
C SER A 351 1.21 -22.07 22.39
N TYR A 352 1.47 -22.53 21.16
CA TYR A 352 1.37 -21.74 19.94
C TYR A 352 0.26 -22.25 19.00
N LEU A 353 -0.35 -21.33 18.26
CA LEU A 353 -1.22 -21.60 17.11
C LEU A 353 -0.51 -21.19 15.82
N ILE A 354 -0.15 -22.18 15.00
CA ILE A 354 0.65 -22.00 13.78
C ILE A 354 -0.27 -22.04 12.54
N PRO A 355 -0.24 -21.02 11.67
CA PRO A 355 -1.18 -20.87 10.56
C PRO A 355 -0.79 -21.65 9.29
N PHE A 356 -1.72 -22.46 8.79
CA PHE A 356 -1.60 -23.23 7.54
C PHE A 356 -2.75 -22.94 6.59
N TRP A 357 -2.43 -22.81 5.31
CA TRP A 357 -3.42 -22.80 4.24
C TRP A 357 -3.79 -24.23 3.86
N VAL A 358 -5.10 -24.46 3.71
CA VAL A 358 -5.65 -25.75 3.29
C VAL A 358 -5.97 -25.70 1.81
N ILE A 359 -5.32 -26.56 1.05
CA ILE A 359 -5.42 -26.65 -0.41
C ILE A 359 -6.12 -27.95 -0.77
N ASP A 360 -7.17 -27.85 -1.57
CA ASP A 360 -7.74 -28.98 -2.30
C ASP A 360 -7.03 -29.05 -3.65
N LEU A 361 -6.24 -30.10 -3.87
CA LEU A 361 -5.45 -30.34 -5.07
C LEU A 361 -6.13 -31.42 -5.93
N PRO A 362 -6.96 -31.04 -6.91
CA PRO A 362 -7.47 -31.95 -7.90
C PRO A 362 -6.39 -32.31 -8.93
N TYR A 363 -6.22 -33.61 -9.19
CA TYR A 363 -5.37 -34.11 -10.26
C TYR A 363 -5.96 -35.37 -10.88
N SER A 364 -5.57 -35.63 -12.12
CA SER A 364 -5.87 -36.87 -12.80
C SER A 364 -4.61 -37.66 -13.09
N PHE A 365 -4.71 -38.99 -13.07
CA PHE A 365 -3.61 -39.86 -13.45
C PHE A 365 -4.07 -41.06 -14.28
N LYS A 366 -3.17 -41.60 -15.10
CA LYS A 366 -3.40 -42.83 -15.86
C LYS A 366 -2.89 -44.04 -15.08
N THR A 367 -3.77 -45.00 -14.79
CA THR A 367 -3.43 -46.30 -14.19
C THR A 367 -3.67 -47.46 -15.18
N GLY A 368 -2.99 -48.59 -15.00
CA GLY A 368 -3.08 -49.79 -15.85
C GLY A 368 -2.00 -49.93 -16.95
N PHE A 369 -1.79 -51.16 -17.42
CA PHE A 369 -0.78 -51.52 -18.43
C PHE A 369 -1.40 -51.74 -19.82
N PHE A 370 -0.68 -51.31 -20.88
CA PHE A 370 -0.98 -51.44 -22.32
C PHE A 370 -2.44 -51.25 -22.77
N LEU A 371 -3.32 -52.24 -22.62
CA LEU A 371 -4.70 -52.27 -23.15
C LEU A 371 -5.79 -51.81 -22.15
N ASN A 372 -5.48 -51.74 -20.85
CA ASN A 372 -6.46 -51.41 -19.79
C ASN A 372 -6.20 -50.05 -19.11
N LYS A 373 -5.62 -49.08 -19.83
CA LYS A 373 -5.35 -47.75 -19.27
C LYS A 373 -6.66 -47.03 -18.94
N LYS A 374 -6.85 -46.64 -17.68
CA LYS A 374 -7.99 -45.82 -17.23
C LYS A 374 -7.49 -44.51 -16.66
N GLY A 375 -8.20 -43.43 -16.96
CA GLY A 375 -8.03 -42.15 -16.26
C GLY A 375 -8.73 -42.22 -14.90
N CYS A 376 -8.04 -41.83 -13.85
CA CYS A 376 -8.58 -41.66 -12.52
C CYS A 376 -8.48 -40.18 -12.15
N GLU A 377 -9.57 -39.61 -11.63
CA GLU A 377 -9.58 -38.27 -11.04
C GLU A 377 -9.59 -38.41 -9.52
N THR A 378 -8.64 -37.73 -8.87
CA THR A 378 -8.41 -37.78 -7.43
C THR A 378 -8.25 -36.38 -6.88
N ARG A 379 -8.52 -36.22 -5.59
CA ARG A 379 -8.30 -34.98 -4.85
C ARG A 379 -7.51 -35.26 -3.60
N ASP A 380 -6.48 -34.48 -3.37
CA ASP A 380 -5.71 -34.52 -2.14
C ASP A 380 -5.78 -33.20 -1.39
N THR A 381 -5.69 -33.29 -0.06
CA THR A 381 -5.56 -32.11 0.80
C THR A 381 -4.09 -31.86 1.08
N ILE A 382 -3.62 -30.63 0.87
CA ILE A 382 -2.26 -30.20 1.21
C ILE A 382 -2.35 -29.05 2.22
N PHE A 383 -1.51 -29.09 3.25
CA PHE A 383 -1.28 -27.93 4.11
C PHE A 383 0.00 -27.21 3.70
N VAL A 384 -0.10 -25.90 3.50
CA VAL A 384 1.03 -25.02 3.21
C VAL A 384 1.21 -24.06 4.37
N SER A 385 2.39 -24.04 4.98
CA SER A 385 2.72 -23.09 6.05
C SER A 385 2.52 -21.66 5.56
N SER A 386 1.69 -20.87 6.21
CA SER A 386 1.46 -19.48 5.78
C SER A 386 2.63 -18.54 6.11
N THR A 387 3.65 -19.06 6.80
CA THR A 387 4.87 -18.37 7.23
C THR A 387 6.10 -18.74 6.39
N PHE A 388 5.92 -19.49 5.30
CA PHE A 388 7.00 -19.90 4.38
C PHE A 388 7.94 -18.77 3.91
N PRO A 389 7.53 -17.50 3.72
CA PRO A 389 8.45 -16.47 3.23
C PRO A 389 9.62 -16.17 4.18
N THR A 390 9.51 -16.60 5.44
CA THR A 390 10.59 -16.47 6.43
C THR A 390 11.69 -17.52 6.24
N ASP A 391 11.45 -18.56 5.44
CA ASP A 391 12.42 -19.59 5.04
C ASP A 391 12.86 -19.34 3.57
N PRO A 392 14.04 -18.72 3.34
CA PRO A 392 14.49 -18.37 2.00
C PRO A 392 14.68 -19.58 1.09
N ASP A 393 15.01 -20.75 1.64
CA ASP A 393 15.23 -21.95 0.83
C ASP A 393 13.93 -22.47 0.22
N SER A 394 12.81 -22.27 0.91
CA SER A 394 11.49 -22.62 0.41
C SER A 394 11.10 -21.84 -0.85
N LEU A 395 11.59 -20.60 -0.98
CA LEU A 395 11.31 -19.72 -2.12
C LEU A 395 12.19 -20.02 -3.33
N ASN A 396 13.35 -20.64 -3.12
CA ASN A 396 14.41 -20.78 -4.14
C ASN A 396 14.57 -22.22 -4.65
N SER A 397 14.64 -23.21 -3.76
CA SER A 397 15.13 -24.54 -4.13
C SER A 397 14.38 -25.70 -3.48
N ARG A 398 13.66 -25.46 -2.38
CA ARG A 398 13.04 -26.52 -1.56
C ARG A 398 11.55 -26.25 -1.24
N PRO A 399 10.65 -26.09 -2.22
CA PRO A 399 9.24 -25.79 -1.93
C PRO A 399 8.52 -26.87 -1.10
N PHE A 400 8.99 -28.12 -1.14
CA PHE A 400 8.45 -29.24 -0.38
C PHE A 400 8.68 -29.15 1.15
N CYS A 401 9.60 -28.30 1.64
CA CYS A 401 9.88 -28.24 3.08
C CYS A 401 8.77 -27.55 3.88
N VAL A 402 8.03 -26.62 3.27
CA VAL A 402 7.03 -25.77 3.92
C VAL A 402 5.59 -26.24 3.74
N LEU A 403 5.40 -27.41 3.13
CA LEU A 403 4.09 -28.01 2.90
C LEU A 403 4.09 -29.50 3.22
N THR A 404 2.91 -30.08 3.33
CA THR A 404 2.75 -31.53 3.46
C THR A 404 3.05 -32.20 2.12
N ASP A 405 4.22 -32.83 1.97
CA ASP A 405 4.66 -33.46 0.73
C ASP A 405 3.90 -34.78 0.48
N VAL A 406 2.76 -34.65 -0.21
CA VAL A 406 1.89 -35.78 -0.54
C VAL A 406 2.44 -36.64 -1.68
N PHE A 407 3.51 -36.22 -2.38
CA PHE A 407 4.10 -36.97 -3.50
C PHE A 407 5.53 -37.47 -3.19
N SER A 408 5.94 -37.42 -1.93
CA SER A 408 7.20 -37.98 -1.44
C SER A 408 7.36 -39.45 -1.86
N LYS A 409 8.52 -39.78 -2.45
CA LYS A 409 8.87 -41.11 -2.98
C LYS A 409 9.03 -42.19 -1.89
N ASP A 410 9.28 -41.80 -0.64
CA ASP A 410 9.76 -42.72 0.40
C ASP A 410 8.67 -43.61 1.02
N THR A 411 7.39 -43.43 0.68
CA THR A 411 6.33 -44.12 1.44
C THR A 411 5.40 -45.05 0.67
N ASN A 412 5.39 -45.14 -0.68
CA ASN A 412 4.55 -46.16 -1.34
C ASN A 412 4.84 -46.57 -2.80
N ILE A 413 5.76 -45.95 -3.53
CA ILE A 413 6.05 -46.36 -4.93
C ILE A 413 6.90 -47.65 -4.98
N GLY A 414 7.44 -48.11 -3.85
CA GLY A 414 8.25 -49.33 -3.73
C GLY A 414 7.62 -50.49 -2.94
N SER A 415 6.37 -50.39 -2.46
CA SER A 415 5.72 -51.51 -1.77
C SER A 415 5.12 -52.49 -2.80
N LEU A 416 5.25 -53.80 -2.56
CA LEU A 416 4.70 -54.86 -3.42
C LEU A 416 3.20 -54.67 -3.71
N GLY A 417 2.46 -54.02 -2.80
CA GLY A 417 1.05 -53.68 -2.98
C GLY A 417 0.78 -52.57 -4.01
N GLY A 418 1.60 -51.51 -4.04
CA GLY A 418 1.48 -50.41 -5.01
C GLY A 418 1.77 -50.85 -6.45
N ILE A 419 2.75 -51.74 -6.61
CA ILE A 419 3.11 -52.34 -7.91
C ILE A 419 1.98 -53.23 -8.44
N LEU A 420 1.36 -54.04 -7.58
CA LEU A 420 0.22 -54.89 -7.95
C LEU A 420 -1.03 -54.06 -8.29
N SER A 421 -1.35 -53.01 -7.53
CA SER A 421 -2.50 -52.14 -7.85
C SER A 421 -2.31 -51.36 -9.17
N GLY A 422 -1.08 -50.96 -9.49
CA GLY A 422 -0.76 -50.30 -10.75
C GLY A 422 -0.86 -51.24 -11.97
N LEU A 423 -0.54 -52.53 -11.79
CA LEU A 423 -0.68 -53.57 -12.82
C LEU A 423 -2.15 -53.91 -13.10
N PHE A 424 -3.00 -53.99 -12.07
CA PHE A 424 -4.43 -54.33 -12.21
C PHE A 424 -5.35 -53.12 -12.45
N ALA A 425 -4.82 -51.91 -12.61
CA ALA A 425 -5.59 -50.68 -12.78
C ALA A 425 -6.61 -50.41 -11.64
N THR A 426 -6.27 -50.82 -10.42
CA THR A 426 -7.11 -50.64 -9.21
C THR A 426 -6.65 -49.47 -8.33
N GLU A 427 -5.58 -48.79 -8.74
CA GLU A 427 -5.03 -47.62 -8.06
C GLU A 427 -6.02 -46.44 -8.08
N LYS A 428 -6.31 -45.89 -6.90
CA LYS A 428 -7.25 -44.76 -6.70
C LYS A 428 -6.56 -43.44 -6.35
N SER A 429 -5.27 -43.49 -6.03
CA SER A 429 -4.43 -42.33 -5.73
C SER A 429 -2.96 -42.70 -5.96
N ILE A 430 -2.15 -41.73 -6.37
CA ILE A 430 -0.68 -41.82 -6.47
C ILE A 430 0.02 -40.98 -5.38
N SER A 431 -0.76 -40.43 -4.44
CA SER A 431 -0.26 -39.66 -3.31
C SER A 431 -0.25 -40.47 -2.02
N CYS A 432 0.53 -40.00 -1.06
CA CYS A 432 0.55 -40.51 0.32
C CYS A 432 -0.36 -39.70 1.25
N GLY A 433 -1.08 -38.69 0.72
CA GLY A 433 -1.86 -37.75 1.52
C GLY A 433 -2.94 -38.40 2.37
N ASN A 434 -3.50 -39.53 1.89
CA ASN A 434 -4.60 -40.28 2.50
C ASN A 434 -5.78 -39.38 2.93
N ASN A 435 -6.81 -39.95 3.55
CA ASN A 435 -7.93 -39.14 4.09
C ASN A 435 -7.52 -38.33 5.34
N ILE A 436 -6.33 -38.56 5.91
CA ILE A 436 -5.93 -37.98 7.21
C ILE A 436 -5.84 -36.45 7.18
N LEU A 437 -5.26 -35.85 6.14
CA LEU A 437 -5.18 -34.39 6.01
C LEU A 437 -6.59 -33.78 5.82
N GLN A 438 -7.47 -34.49 5.11
CA GLN A 438 -8.86 -34.08 4.95
C GLN A 438 -9.64 -34.15 6.28
N GLU A 439 -9.42 -35.19 7.07
CA GLU A 439 -10.02 -35.35 8.41
C GLU A 439 -9.57 -34.27 9.37
N ILE A 440 -8.28 -33.91 9.36
CA ILE A 440 -7.72 -32.81 10.15
C ILE A 440 -8.34 -31.48 9.74
N ALA A 441 -8.48 -31.22 8.44
CA ALA A 441 -9.14 -30.02 7.96
C ALA A 441 -10.60 -29.96 8.45
N ARG A 442 -11.33 -31.08 8.44
CA ARG A 442 -12.72 -31.20 8.90
C ARG A 442 -12.87 -31.11 10.42
N SER A 443 -11.90 -31.57 11.21
CA SER A 443 -11.96 -31.52 12.68
C SER A 443 -11.70 -30.11 13.24
N THR A 444 -11.14 -29.20 12.41
CA THR A 444 -10.98 -27.80 12.80
C THR A 444 -12.32 -27.10 13.01
N SER A 445 -12.39 -26.23 14.01
CA SER A 445 -13.62 -25.52 14.38
C SER A 445 -13.34 -24.08 14.80
N LEU A 446 -14.34 -23.21 14.66
CA LEU A 446 -14.26 -21.81 15.08
C LEU A 446 -14.30 -21.73 16.60
N LYS A 447 -13.21 -21.24 17.20
CA LYS A 447 -13.01 -21.17 18.64
C LYS A 447 -12.33 -19.85 19.04
N ILE A 448 -12.51 -19.47 20.31
CA ILE A 448 -11.77 -18.38 20.95
C ILE A 448 -10.36 -18.90 21.27
N VAL A 449 -9.33 -18.08 21.04
CA VAL A 449 -7.91 -18.47 21.19
C VAL A 449 -7.55 -18.80 22.65
N GLY A 450 -8.11 -18.06 23.61
CA GLY A 450 -7.71 -18.14 25.02
C GLY A 450 -6.25 -17.70 25.22
N ASN A 451 -5.49 -18.43 26.05
CA ASN A 451 -4.13 -18.06 26.44
C ASN A 451 -3.03 -18.49 25.47
N LYS A 452 -3.38 -19.05 24.30
CA LYS A 452 -2.40 -19.50 23.32
C LYS A 452 -1.80 -18.32 22.57
N LYS A 453 -0.49 -18.36 22.33
CA LYS A 453 0.18 -17.40 21.45
C LYS A 453 -0.18 -17.71 20.00
N VAL A 454 -0.45 -16.69 19.19
CA VAL A 454 -0.85 -16.88 17.79
C VAL A 454 0.21 -16.33 16.87
N ILE A 455 0.63 -17.13 15.90
CA ILE A 455 1.50 -16.65 14.81
C ILE A 455 0.61 -16.05 13.71
N PRO A 456 0.80 -14.79 13.30
CA PRO A 456 0.02 -14.23 12.19
C PRO A 456 0.45 -14.88 10.86
N PRO A 457 -0.47 -15.08 9.91
CA PRO A 457 -0.08 -15.49 8.57
C PRO A 457 0.74 -14.40 7.88
N LEU A 458 1.73 -14.78 7.09
CA LEU A 458 2.62 -13.85 6.37
C LEU A 458 2.41 -13.88 4.85
N THR A 459 1.41 -14.66 4.41
CA THR A 459 1.10 -14.90 3.00
C THR A 459 -0.37 -14.67 2.67
N SER A 460 -0.62 -14.37 1.40
CA SER A 460 -1.94 -14.30 0.80
C SER A 460 -2.26 -15.56 0.00
N LYS A 461 -3.53 -15.70 -0.39
CA LYS A 461 -3.98 -16.79 -1.27
C LYS A 461 -3.14 -16.92 -2.54
N LYS A 462 -2.89 -15.80 -3.23
CA LYS A 462 -2.11 -15.73 -4.47
C LYS A 462 -0.67 -16.24 -4.29
N GLN A 463 -0.05 -15.97 -3.14
CA GLN A 463 1.29 -16.46 -2.83
C GLN A 463 1.32 -17.97 -2.62
N VAL A 464 0.27 -18.50 -2.00
CA VAL A 464 0.14 -19.94 -1.73
C VAL A 464 -0.17 -20.71 -3.00
N GLU A 465 -1.04 -20.19 -3.87
CA GLU A 465 -1.26 -20.73 -5.23
C GLU A 465 0.06 -20.85 -5.99
N LYS A 466 0.86 -19.78 -5.99
CA LYS A 466 2.21 -19.80 -6.58
C LYS A 466 3.13 -20.83 -5.91
N MET A 467 3.13 -20.93 -4.58
CA MET A 467 3.95 -21.93 -3.87
C MET A 467 3.56 -23.36 -4.25
N VAL A 468 2.26 -23.66 -4.35
CA VAL A 468 1.76 -24.97 -4.77
C VAL A 468 2.16 -25.26 -6.22
N HIS A 469 2.06 -24.28 -7.11
CA HIS A 469 2.53 -24.43 -8.48
C HIS A 469 4.04 -24.70 -8.55
N PHE A 470 4.83 -24.00 -7.75
CA PHE A 470 6.28 -24.20 -7.69
C PHE A 470 6.65 -25.60 -7.17
N TYR A 471 5.94 -26.07 -6.13
CA TYR A 471 6.06 -27.43 -5.62
C TYR A 471 5.73 -28.48 -6.67
N ILE A 472 4.58 -28.35 -7.33
CA ILE A 472 4.13 -29.28 -8.36
C ILE A 472 5.15 -29.33 -9.51
N HIS A 473 5.60 -28.17 -10.00
CA HIS A 473 6.61 -28.11 -11.05
C HIS A 473 7.89 -28.84 -10.63
N SER A 474 8.40 -28.54 -9.43
CA SER A 474 9.61 -29.18 -8.88
C SER A 474 9.43 -30.70 -8.72
N MET A 475 8.24 -31.15 -8.36
CA MET A 475 7.90 -32.57 -8.24
C MET A 475 7.90 -33.27 -9.60
N LEU A 476 7.27 -32.65 -10.61
CA LEU A 476 7.19 -33.22 -11.96
C LEU A 476 8.57 -33.31 -12.63
N GLU A 477 9.44 -32.31 -12.41
CA GLU A 477 10.83 -32.34 -12.89
C GLU A 477 11.63 -33.49 -12.26
N LYS A 478 11.46 -33.72 -10.95
CA LYS A 478 12.17 -34.80 -10.22
C LYS A 478 11.58 -36.20 -10.46
N ASN A 479 10.37 -36.30 -11.03
CA ASN A 479 9.65 -37.54 -11.22
C ASN A 479 9.05 -37.67 -12.64
N PRO A 480 9.89 -37.98 -13.66
CA PRO A 480 9.45 -38.08 -15.05
C PRO A 480 8.32 -39.09 -15.29
N ASP A 481 8.28 -40.16 -14.50
CA ASP A 481 7.25 -41.20 -14.60
C ASP A 481 5.87 -40.74 -14.10
N ILE A 482 5.85 -39.83 -13.11
CA ILE A 482 4.63 -39.15 -12.67
C ILE A 482 4.23 -38.14 -13.73
N SER A 483 5.17 -37.34 -14.24
CA SER A 483 4.93 -36.30 -15.26
C SER A 483 4.19 -36.80 -16.50
N ARG A 484 4.54 -37.97 -17.04
CA ARG A 484 3.85 -38.55 -18.22
C ARG A 484 2.41 -39.00 -17.95
N LYS A 485 2.05 -39.19 -16.69
CA LYS A 485 0.76 -39.73 -16.26
C LYS A 485 -0.15 -38.66 -15.65
N PHE A 486 0.36 -37.48 -15.33
CA PHE A 486 -0.30 -36.50 -14.47
C PHE A 486 -1.00 -35.38 -15.25
N GLY A 487 -2.30 -35.20 -15.03
CA GLY A 487 -3.07 -34.05 -15.48
C GLY A 487 -3.40 -33.14 -14.31
N LEU A 488 -3.03 -31.86 -14.40
CA LEU A 488 -3.26 -30.89 -13.34
C LEU A 488 -4.54 -30.09 -13.59
N SER A 489 -5.36 -30.01 -12.54
CA SER A 489 -6.37 -28.96 -12.41
C SER A 489 -5.86 -27.88 -11.46
N ALA A 490 -6.42 -26.67 -11.55
CA ALA A 490 -6.00 -25.56 -10.70
C ALA A 490 -6.25 -25.88 -9.21
N PRO A 491 -5.26 -25.68 -8.32
CA PRO A 491 -5.44 -25.89 -6.90
C PRO A 491 -6.48 -24.93 -6.32
N LYS A 492 -7.28 -25.40 -5.37
CA LYS A 492 -8.32 -24.59 -4.71
C LYS A 492 -7.97 -24.35 -3.25
N ILE A 493 -7.79 -23.08 -2.89
CA ILE A 493 -7.59 -22.69 -1.49
C ILE A 493 -8.92 -22.71 -0.76
N THR A 494 -9.08 -23.66 0.17
CA THR A 494 -10.33 -23.86 0.93
C THR A 494 -10.40 -22.98 2.18
N GLY A 495 -9.27 -22.63 2.78
CA GLY A 495 -9.23 -21.74 3.94
C GLY A 495 -7.87 -21.67 4.62
N LEU A 496 -7.82 -20.89 5.71
CA LEU A 496 -6.70 -20.84 6.65
C LEU A 496 -7.15 -21.52 7.95
N ILE A 497 -6.32 -22.43 8.46
CA ILE A 497 -6.50 -23.08 9.77
C ILE A 497 -5.28 -22.82 10.64
N PHE A 498 -5.44 -22.95 11.94
CA PHE A 498 -4.31 -22.97 12.87
C PHE A 498 -4.17 -24.35 13.52
N ILE A 499 -2.92 -24.79 13.65
CA ILE A 499 -2.57 -26.07 14.24
C ILE A 499 -1.79 -25.79 15.53
N PRO A 500 -2.21 -26.35 16.68
CA PRO A 500 -1.46 -26.23 17.92
C PRO A 500 -0.05 -26.82 17.82
N GLY A 501 0.92 -26.17 18.45
CA GLY A 501 2.30 -26.66 18.51
C GLY A 501 3.14 -25.97 19.59
N GLU A 502 4.41 -26.36 19.63
CA GLU A 502 5.45 -25.78 20.48
C GLU A 502 6.59 -25.23 19.62
N LEU A 503 7.16 -24.11 20.06
CA LEU A 503 8.35 -23.47 19.47
C LEU A 503 9.42 -23.37 20.55
N GLN A 504 10.53 -24.08 20.40
CA GLN A 504 11.62 -24.09 21.39
C GLN A 504 12.97 -23.93 20.68
N GLY A 505 13.71 -22.87 21.03
CA GLY A 505 14.94 -22.52 20.30
C GLY A 505 14.66 -22.36 18.80
N ASN A 506 15.37 -23.13 17.97
CA ASN A 506 15.18 -23.16 16.51
C ASN A 506 14.29 -24.32 16.03
N GLU A 507 13.67 -25.06 16.95
CA GLU A 507 12.83 -26.22 16.63
C GLU A 507 11.34 -25.91 16.79
N PHE A 508 10.54 -26.61 16.00
CA PHE A 508 9.09 -26.59 16.12
C PHE A 508 8.55 -28.02 16.24
N ARG A 509 7.45 -28.16 16.97
CA ARG A 509 6.69 -29.41 17.04
C ARG A 509 5.22 -29.12 16.83
N LEU A 510 4.65 -29.64 15.75
CA LEU A 510 3.20 -29.65 15.57
C LEU A 510 2.59 -30.74 16.43
N ASN A 511 1.57 -30.40 17.21
CA ASN A 511 0.81 -31.38 17.97
C ASN A 511 -0.26 -32.01 17.09
N LEU A 512 0.22 -32.73 16.08
CA LEU A 512 -0.56 -33.36 15.04
C LEU A 512 0.13 -34.67 14.66
N ASP A 513 -0.64 -35.74 14.53
CA ASP A 513 -0.12 -37.02 14.05
C ASP A 513 -0.46 -37.19 12.57
N ILE A 514 0.51 -36.88 11.71
CA ILE A 514 0.44 -37.05 10.25
C ILE A 514 1.68 -37.77 9.71
N GLY A 515 2.39 -38.51 10.57
CA GLY A 515 3.60 -39.25 10.20
C GLY A 515 4.63 -38.42 9.42
N ASP A 516 5.10 -38.97 8.31
CA ASP A 516 6.11 -38.36 7.43
C ASP A 516 5.58 -37.22 6.55
N LEU A 517 4.25 -36.98 6.55
CA LEU A 517 3.65 -35.86 5.82
C LEU A 517 3.86 -34.52 6.52
N LYS A 518 4.45 -34.49 7.73
CA LYS A 518 4.75 -33.24 8.44
C LYS A 518 5.64 -32.35 7.57
N PRO A 519 5.29 -31.06 7.40
CA PRO A 519 6.22 -30.10 6.83
C PRO A 519 7.54 -30.16 7.58
N ARG A 520 8.66 -30.10 6.88
CA ARG A 520 10.02 -30.10 7.47
C ARG A 520 10.39 -28.73 8.05
N SER A 521 9.68 -27.69 7.63
CA SER A 521 9.84 -26.31 8.04
C SER A 521 8.46 -25.68 8.15
N ILE A 522 8.31 -24.77 9.10
CA ILE A 522 7.18 -23.83 9.15
C ILE A 522 7.64 -22.41 8.84
N GLY A 523 8.90 -22.18 8.50
CA GLY A 523 9.53 -20.86 8.52
C GLY A 523 10.63 -20.77 9.58
N ASP A 524 11.24 -19.59 9.68
CA ASP A 524 12.25 -19.27 10.69
C ASP A 524 11.60 -19.13 12.07
N VAL A 525 11.85 -20.11 12.95
CA VAL A 525 11.24 -20.20 14.28
C VAL A 525 11.51 -18.96 15.13
N SER A 526 12.72 -18.39 15.07
CA SER A 526 13.08 -17.20 15.85
C SER A 526 12.24 -15.99 15.42
N LYS A 527 12.05 -15.82 14.11
CA LYS A 527 11.15 -14.78 13.58
C LYS A 527 9.69 -15.02 13.96
N LEU A 528 9.24 -16.28 13.94
CA LEU A 528 7.87 -16.60 14.35
C LEU A 528 7.65 -16.30 15.83
N GLN A 529 8.58 -16.66 16.71
CA GLN A 529 8.50 -16.31 18.13
C GLN A 529 8.47 -14.78 18.35
N TYR A 530 9.22 -14.02 17.55
CA TYR A 530 9.21 -12.56 17.59
C TYR A 530 7.88 -11.92 17.16
N LEU A 531 7.18 -12.56 16.23
CA LEU A 531 5.88 -12.12 15.70
C LEU A 531 4.67 -12.70 16.46
N ALA A 532 4.91 -13.67 17.34
CA ALA A 532 3.88 -14.31 18.14
C ALA A 532 3.18 -13.29 19.04
N MET A 533 1.86 -13.40 19.10
CA MET A 533 1.01 -12.45 19.83
C MET A 533 0.06 -13.09 20.81
#